data_AF-A0A175W1L4-F1
#
_entry.id   AF-A0A175W1L4-F1
#
_cell.length_a   1.000
_cell.length_b   1.000
_cell.length_c   1.000
_cell.angle_alpha   90.00
_cell.angle_beta   90.00
_cell.angle_gamma   90.00
#
_symmetry.space_group_name_H-M   'P 1'
#
loop_
_entity.id
_entity.type
_entity.pdbx_description
1 polymer ?
#
loop_
_entity_poly.entity_id
_entity_poly.type
_entity_poly.pdbx_seq_one_letter_code
_entity_poly.pdbx_strand_id
1 'polypeptide(L)'
;MDFTPLILAGGKSTRMGSPKHLLPMPDGRPLYQHQIELLHRALPSAPAIYVSLAQDSQLDPYLESLTPPRTTANPTGPSPPTYHPKPSLPPHLRISLLRDLAPNLSPTSSAGPAAGLLAALHARPAATWLVVPCDHPFLNPAALRRLCHAYQPPVTCFRNPDGFREPLIGVWSAAALRRLRDRVVESAASTGAGAGAGAGVGNGGRGCGPSRIVRELEGREVTLDEAEGEGRC
;
A
#
# COMPACT_ATOMS: atom_id res chain seq x y z
N MET A 1 9.66 11.67 15.64
CA MET A 1 9.71 10.26 15.20
C MET A 1 9.61 10.27 13.70
N ASP A 2 10.52 9.58 13.00
CA ASP A 2 10.56 9.60 11.54
C ASP A 2 9.68 8.48 10.99
N PHE A 3 8.72 8.86 10.14
CA PHE A 3 7.85 7.93 9.44
C PHE A 3 8.33 7.73 8.01
N THR A 4 8.27 6.50 7.53
CA THR A 4 8.60 6.18 6.14
C THR A 4 7.29 6.06 5.34
N PRO A 5 7.01 6.97 4.39
CA PRO A 5 5.78 6.94 3.62
C PRO A 5 5.76 5.79 2.61
N LEU A 6 4.65 5.04 2.58
CA LEU A 6 4.40 3.89 1.71
C LEU A 6 3.04 4.01 1.04
N ILE A 7 3.05 3.91 -0.29
CA ILE A 7 1.84 3.75 -1.11
C ILE A 7 1.67 2.26 -1.43
N LEU A 8 0.54 1.69 -1.06
CA LEU A 8 0.11 0.38 -1.56
C LEU A 8 -0.59 0.58 -2.91
N ALA A 9 0.20 0.59 -3.99
CA ALA A 9 -0.29 0.71 -5.37
C ALA A 9 -0.83 -0.64 -5.91
N GLY A 10 -0.45 -1.75 -5.27
CA GLY A 10 -1.09 -3.05 -5.45
C GLY A 10 -0.76 -3.74 -6.77
N GLY A 11 -1.62 -4.69 -7.12
CA GLY A 11 -1.52 -5.54 -8.32
C GLY A 11 -2.61 -5.24 -9.35
N LYS A 12 -2.75 -6.13 -10.33
CA LYS A 12 -3.73 -6.01 -11.41
C LYS A 12 -5.16 -5.83 -10.86
N SER A 13 -5.83 -4.76 -11.27
CA SER A 13 -7.26 -4.58 -11.00
C SER A 13 -8.04 -5.53 -11.90
N THR A 14 -8.54 -6.64 -11.36
CA THR A 14 -9.34 -7.60 -12.15
C THR A 14 -10.71 -7.03 -12.52
N ARG A 15 -11.21 -6.05 -11.77
CA ARG A 15 -12.58 -5.53 -11.93
C ARG A 15 -12.70 -4.34 -12.90
N MET A 16 -11.63 -3.59 -13.15
CA MET A 16 -11.66 -2.31 -13.89
C MET A 16 -10.96 -2.37 -15.25
N GLY A 17 -10.31 -3.48 -15.61
CA GLY A 17 -9.56 -3.63 -16.88
C GLY A 17 -8.26 -2.82 -16.96
N SER A 18 -8.08 -1.79 -16.11
CA SER A 18 -6.87 -0.98 -15.98
C SER A 18 -6.26 -1.11 -14.57
N PRO A 19 -4.92 -1.05 -14.44
CA PRO A 19 -4.27 -1.09 -13.14
C PRO A 19 -4.71 0.12 -12.29
N LYS A 20 -5.22 -0.12 -11.07
CA LYS A 20 -5.83 0.93 -10.23
C LYS A 20 -4.89 2.13 -10.08
N HIS A 21 -3.61 1.90 -9.84
CA HIS A 21 -2.65 2.99 -9.60
C HIS A 21 -2.44 3.93 -10.79
N LEU A 22 -2.74 3.50 -12.02
CA LEU A 22 -2.67 4.34 -13.23
C LEU A 22 -4.01 4.98 -13.62
N LEU A 23 -5.06 4.83 -12.81
CA LEU A 23 -6.32 5.52 -13.07
C LEU A 23 -6.09 7.04 -13.04
N PRO A 24 -6.52 7.78 -14.08
CA PRO A 24 -6.33 9.22 -14.13
C PRO A 24 -7.26 9.93 -13.14
N MET A 25 -6.71 10.88 -12.40
CA MET A 25 -7.45 11.88 -11.63
C MET A 25 -8.00 12.97 -12.57
N PRO A 26 -8.94 13.81 -12.12
CA PRO A 26 -9.46 14.93 -12.93
C PRO A 26 -8.38 15.89 -13.44
N ASP A 27 -7.21 15.95 -12.80
CA ASP A 27 -6.05 16.74 -13.21
C ASP A 27 -5.14 16.04 -14.25
N GLY A 28 -5.50 14.82 -14.67
CA GLY A 28 -4.76 14.00 -15.65
C GLY A 28 -3.63 13.15 -15.07
N ARG A 29 -3.28 13.31 -13.78
CA ARG A 29 -2.22 12.50 -13.15
C ARG A 29 -2.76 11.14 -12.69
N PRO A 30 -1.94 10.08 -12.72
CA PRO A 30 -2.34 8.78 -12.21
C PRO A 30 -2.44 8.80 -10.67
N LEU A 31 -3.32 7.96 -10.10
CA LEU A 31 -3.57 7.88 -8.66
C LEU A 31 -2.29 7.81 -7.80
N TYR A 32 -1.26 7.06 -8.22
CA TYR A 32 -0.03 6.97 -7.43
C TYR A 32 0.71 8.31 -7.33
N GLN A 33 0.68 9.16 -8.36
CA GLN A 33 1.32 10.49 -8.32
C GLN A 33 0.58 11.42 -7.38
N HIS A 34 -0.75 11.36 -7.38
CA HIS A 34 -1.57 12.08 -6.43
C HIS A 34 -1.23 11.68 -4.98
N GLN A 35 -1.08 10.38 -4.71
CA GLN A 35 -0.66 9.90 -3.39
C GLN A 35 0.78 10.27 -3.02
N ILE A 36 1.70 10.37 -4.00
CA ILE A 36 3.06 10.87 -3.75
C ILE A 36 3.00 12.31 -3.25
N GLU A 37 2.21 13.17 -3.91
CA GLU A 37 2.05 14.55 -3.49
C GLU A 37 1.40 14.66 -2.11
N LEU A 38 0.34 13.89 -1.86
CA LEU A 38 -0.32 13.79 -0.56
C LEU A 38 0.68 13.44 0.55
N LEU A 39 1.46 12.38 0.38
CA LEU A 39 2.44 11.92 1.37
C LEU A 39 3.57 12.92 1.56
N HIS A 40 4.03 13.59 0.50
CA HIS A 40 5.03 14.64 0.63
C HIS A 40 4.50 15.85 1.43
N ARG A 41 3.25 16.27 1.18
CA ARG A 41 2.60 17.34 1.96
C ARG A 41 2.35 16.94 3.42
N ALA A 42 2.15 15.65 3.70
CA ALA A 42 1.99 15.14 5.06
C ALA A 42 3.32 15.01 5.80
N LEU A 43 4.38 14.56 5.11
CA LEU A 43 5.72 14.28 5.65
C LEU A 43 6.81 14.97 4.80
N PRO A 44 6.93 16.30 4.84
CA PRO A 44 7.85 17.04 3.96
C PRO A 44 9.32 16.75 4.23
N SER A 45 9.67 16.28 5.44
CA SER A 45 11.04 15.90 5.80
C SER A 45 11.43 14.47 5.39
N ALA A 46 10.50 13.68 4.84
CA ALA A 46 10.80 12.32 4.42
C ALA A 46 11.76 12.32 3.22
N PRO A 47 12.93 11.66 3.30
CA PRO A 47 13.90 11.66 2.20
C PRO A 47 13.45 10.80 1.01
N ALA A 48 12.49 9.89 1.23
CA ALA A 48 11.97 9.02 0.20
C ALA A 48 10.49 8.64 0.44
N ILE A 49 9.74 8.46 -0.64
CA ILE A 49 8.42 7.82 -0.67
C ILE A 49 8.53 6.49 -1.39
N TYR A 50 7.95 5.46 -0.79
CA TYR A 50 7.97 4.11 -1.32
C TYR A 50 6.65 3.78 -2.00
N VAL A 51 6.71 3.14 -3.16
CA VAL A 51 5.54 2.66 -3.91
C VAL A 51 5.63 1.15 -4.02
N SER A 52 4.74 0.44 -3.33
CA SER A 52 4.64 -1.01 -3.40
C SER A 52 3.74 -1.44 -4.54
N LEU A 53 4.28 -2.31 -5.39
CA LEU A 53 3.64 -2.85 -6.58
C LEU A 53 3.80 -4.38 -6.60
N ALA A 54 2.81 -5.10 -7.10
CA ALA A 54 2.99 -6.52 -7.41
C ALA A 54 4.09 -6.71 -8.47
N GLN A 55 4.66 -7.92 -8.51
CA GLN A 55 5.72 -8.25 -9.48
C GLN A 55 5.29 -8.04 -10.94
N ASP A 56 4.03 -8.30 -11.25
CA ASP A 56 3.44 -8.19 -12.59
C ASP A 56 2.62 -6.90 -12.81
N SER A 57 2.76 -5.91 -11.92
CA SER A 57 2.11 -4.61 -12.10
C SER A 57 2.70 -3.87 -13.30
N GLN A 58 1.80 -3.41 -14.17
CA GLN A 58 2.11 -2.52 -15.28
C GLN A 58 2.70 -1.21 -14.75
N LEU A 59 3.74 -0.73 -15.43
CA LEU A 59 4.39 0.54 -15.15
C LEU A 59 4.03 1.53 -16.25
N ASP A 60 4.00 2.81 -15.90
CA ASP A 60 4.07 3.89 -16.88
C ASP A 60 5.56 4.27 -17.12
N PRO A 61 5.87 5.10 -18.12
CA PRO A 61 7.26 5.47 -18.41
C PRO A 61 8.00 6.10 -17.22
N TYR A 62 7.29 6.77 -16.31
CA TYR A 62 7.91 7.33 -15.11
C TYR A 62 8.32 6.24 -14.12
N LEU A 63 7.42 5.31 -13.78
CA LEU A 63 7.75 4.19 -12.90
C LEU A 63 8.81 3.26 -13.51
N GLU A 64 8.81 3.08 -14.83
CA GLU A 64 9.88 2.37 -15.55
C GLU A 64 11.24 3.04 -15.33
N SER A 65 11.30 4.38 -15.41
CA SER A 65 12.54 5.14 -15.20
C SER A 65 13.11 5.03 -13.78
N LEU A 66 12.29 4.61 -12.80
CA LEU A 66 12.71 4.38 -11.41
C LEU A 66 13.23 2.95 -11.17
N THR A 67 13.05 2.04 -12.14
CA THR A 67 13.52 0.66 -12.03
C THR A 67 14.97 0.57 -12.55
N PRO A 68 15.87 -0.20 -11.90
CA PRO A 68 17.19 -0.46 -12.46
C PRO A 68 17.07 -1.04 -13.89
N PRO A 69 17.95 -0.68 -14.83
CA PRO A 69 17.88 -1.20 -16.19
C PRO A 69 17.91 -2.73 -16.17
N ARG A 70 16.82 -3.36 -16.61
CA ARG A 70 16.79 -4.80 -16.79
C ARG A 70 17.69 -5.15 -17.96
N THR A 71 18.80 -5.82 -17.68
CA THR A 71 19.59 -6.50 -18.69
C THR A 71 18.65 -7.47 -19.42
N THR A 72 18.43 -7.21 -20.71
CA THR A 72 17.65 -8.03 -21.65
C THR A 72 16.14 -8.19 -21.37
N ALA A 73 15.31 -7.33 -21.97
CA ALA A 73 14.00 -7.71 -22.47
C ALA A 73 13.65 -6.84 -23.68
N ASN A 74 13.47 -7.46 -24.83
CA ASN A 74 13.05 -6.83 -26.09
C ASN A 74 11.59 -6.32 -25.93
N PRO A 75 11.31 -5.00 -26.04
CA PRO A 75 9.95 -4.50 -25.89
C PRO A 75 9.18 -4.78 -27.18
N THR A 76 8.58 -5.97 -27.27
CA THR A 76 7.57 -6.29 -28.29
C THR A 76 6.22 -6.40 -27.60
N GLY A 77 5.74 -5.25 -27.10
CA GLY A 77 4.40 -5.09 -26.57
C GLY A 77 3.86 -3.71 -26.99
N PRO A 78 2.56 -3.56 -27.24
CA PRO A 78 1.98 -2.27 -27.57
C PRO A 78 2.29 -1.27 -26.45
N SER A 79 2.79 -0.09 -26.81
CA SER A 79 3.04 1.00 -25.86
C SER A 79 1.75 1.33 -25.10
N PRO A 80 1.79 1.53 -23.77
CA PRO A 80 0.60 1.92 -23.04
C PRO A 80 0.06 3.26 -23.58
N PRO A 81 -1.28 3.44 -23.68
CA PRO A 81 -1.90 4.54 -24.41
C PRO A 81 -1.77 5.93 -23.76
N THR A 82 -1.00 6.09 -22.69
CA THR A 82 -0.93 7.35 -21.94
C THR A 82 0.48 7.63 -21.42
N TYR A 83 1.08 8.70 -21.92
CA TYR A 83 2.22 9.35 -21.30
C TYR A 83 1.72 10.13 -20.07
N HIS A 84 2.12 9.72 -18.88
CA HIS A 84 1.88 10.50 -17.67
C HIS A 84 3.09 11.42 -17.43
N PRO A 85 2.88 12.73 -17.18
CA PRO A 85 3.96 13.65 -16.91
C PRO A 85 4.71 13.21 -15.65
N LYS A 86 6.03 13.43 -15.61
CA LYS A 86 6.83 13.23 -14.39
C LYS A 86 6.28 14.16 -13.28
N PRO A 87 6.09 13.67 -12.04
CA PRO A 87 5.61 14.53 -10.96
C PRO A 87 6.62 15.64 -10.66
N SER A 88 6.13 16.85 -10.42
CA SER A 88 6.94 18.00 -9.99
C SER A 88 7.29 17.88 -8.51
N LEU A 89 8.34 17.11 -8.21
CA LEU A 89 8.80 16.83 -6.85
C LEU A 89 10.03 17.68 -6.50
N PRO A 90 10.23 18.03 -5.21
CA PRO A 90 11.47 18.64 -4.77
C PRO A 90 12.68 17.78 -5.09
N PRO A 91 13.86 18.38 -5.38
CA PRO A 91 15.05 17.64 -5.82
C PRO A 91 15.59 16.65 -4.77
N HIS A 92 15.27 16.85 -3.49
CA HIS A 92 15.69 15.99 -2.39
C HIS A 92 14.81 14.74 -2.23
N LEU A 93 13.60 14.72 -2.81
CA LEU A 93 12.64 13.65 -2.61
C LEU A 93 12.88 12.50 -3.58
N ARG A 94 13.21 11.32 -3.04
CA ARG A 94 13.40 10.10 -3.84
C ARG A 94 12.12 9.26 -3.89
N ILE A 95 11.75 8.77 -5.07
CA ILE A 95 10.70 7.74 -5.20
C ILE A 95 11.37 6.37 -5.34
N SER A 96 10.99 5.41 -4.50
CA SER A 96 11.55 4.06 -4.49
C SER A 96 10.47 3.01 -4.71
N LEU A 97 10.66 2.14 -5.69
CA LEU A 97 9.71 1.06 -5.97
C LEU A 97 10.03 -0.16 -5.10
N LEU A 98 9.00 -0.72 -4.48
CA LEU A 98 9.07 -2.01 -3.79
C LEU A 98 8.23 -3.02 -4.56
N ARG A 99 8.79 -4.20 -4.80
CA ARG A 99 8.06 -5.32 -5.39
C ARG A 99 7.71 -6.34 -4.32
N ASP A 100 6.53 -6.96 -4.47
CA ASP A 100 6.14 -8.09 -3.64
C ASP A 100 7.21 -9.19 -3.64
N LEU A 101 7.46 -9.81 -2.49
CA LEU A 101 8.54 -10.80 -2.33
C LEU A 101 8.33 -12.07 -3.16
N ALA A 102 7.08 -12.41 -3.43
CA ALA A 102 6.68 -13.55 -4.24
C ALA A 102 5.83 -13.09 -5.44
N PRO A 103 5.90 -13.78 -6.59
CA PRO A 103 4.98 -13.54 -7.68
C PRO A 103 3.55 -13.96 -7.28
N ASN A 104 2.56 -13.39 -7.97
CA ASN A 104 1.17 -13.83 -7.86
C ASN A 104 1.03 -15.29 -8.29
N LEU A 105 0.29 -16.11 -7.52
CA LEU A 105 0.11 -17.54 -7.79
C LEU A 105 -0.68 -17.82 -9.08
N SER A 106 -1.51 -16.87 -9.50
CA SER A 106 -2.21 -16.91 -10.79
C SER A 106 -2.41 -15.49 -11.31
N PRO A 107 -2.66 -15.31 -12.63
CA PRO A 107 -2.92 -13.99 -13.22
C PRO A 107 -4.10 -13.22 -12.60
N THR A 108 -5.02 -13.93 -11.93
CA THR A 108 -6.21 -13.36 -11.29
C THR A 108 -6.09 -13.26 -9.77
N SER A 109 -5.05 -13.84 -9.17
CA SER A 109 -4.82 -13.80 -7.72
C SER A 109 -3.88 -12.65 -7.38
N SER A 110 -4.33 -11.73 -6.53
CA SER A 110 -3.41 -10.77 -5.89
C SER A 110 -2.99 -11.33 -4.54
N ALA A 111 -1.70 -11.26 -4.21
CA ALA A 111 -1.19 -11.57 -2.87
C ALA A 111 -1.75 -10.62 -1.78
N GLY A 112 -2.48 -9.58 -2.19
CA GLY A 112 -3.18 -8.66 -1.31
C GLY A 112 -2.26 -7.62 -0.67
N PRO A 113 -2.82 -6.67 0.10
CA PRO A 113 -2.06 -5.57 0.70
C PRO A 113 -0.99 -6.05 1.69
N ALA A 114 -1.16 -7.24 2.27
CA ALA A 114 -0.15 -7.84 3.14
C ALA A 114 1.18 -8.05 2.41
N ALA A 115 1.17 -8.42 1.13
CA ALA A 115 2.39 -8.61 0.35
C ALA A 115 3.20 -7.31 0.25
N GLY A 116 2.52 -6.18 0.02
CA GLY A 116 3.17 -4.88 -0.04
C GLY A 116 3.73 -4.41 1.31
N LEU A 117 3.01 -4.68 2.40
CA LEU A 117 3.49 -4.43 3.76
C LEU A 117 4.71 -5.30 4.11
N LEU A 118 4.76 -6.54 3.65
CA LEU A 118 5.91 -7.44 3.83
C LEU A 118 7.10 -7.05 2.96
N ALA A 119 6.87 -6.57 1.74
CA ALA A 119 7.91 -5.98 0.91
C ALA A 119 8.53 -4.74 1.58
N ALA A 120 7.70 -3.91 2.22
CA ALA A 120 8.16 -2.78 3.03
C ALA A 120 8.99 -3.23 4.23
N LEU A 121 8.52 -4.22 5.00
CA LEU A 121 9.30 -4.80 6.10
C LEU A 121 10.67 -5.33 5.64
N HIS A 122 10.70 -6.04 4.50
CA HIS A 122 11.95 -6.57 3.94
C HIS A 122 12.92 -5.46 3.53
N ALA A 123 12.42 -4.42 2.84
CA ALA A 123 13.25 -3.31 2.39
C ALA A 123 13.79 -2.45 3.53
N ARG A 124 13.00 -2.22 4.59
CA ARG A 124 13.45 -1.52 5.81
C ARG A 124 12.96 -2.21 7.08
N PRO A 125 13.74 -3.17 7.63
CA PRO A 125 13.34 -3.98 8.79
C PRO A 125 13.13 -3.22 10.11
N ALA A 126 13.57 -1.96 10.19
CA ALA A 126 13.47 -1.10 11.38
C ALA A 126 12.55 0.12 11.19
N ALA A 127 11.97 0.32 10.00
CA ALA A 127 11.16 1.50 9.73
C ALA A 127 9.78 1.43 10.41
N THR A 128 9.25 2.60 10.77
CA THR A 128 7.84 2.80 11.08
C THR A 128 7.19 3.44 9.86
N TRP A 129 6.18 2.79 9.31
CA TRP A 129 5.62 3.11 8.00
C TRP A 129 4.33 3.89 8.11
N LEU A 130 4.21 5.04 7.44
CA LEU A 130 2.92 5.65 7.15
C LEU A 130 2.39 5.04 5.86
N VAL A 131 1.36 4.22 5.97
CA VAL A 131 0.79 3.44 4.87
C VAL A 131 -0.47 4.13 4.37
N VAL A 132 -0.59 4.29 3.06
CA VAL A 132 -1.83 4.70 2.38
C VAL A 132 -2.06 3.82 1.15
N PRO A 133 -3.31 3.43 0.85
CA PRO A 133 -3.65 2.78 -0.40
C PRO A 133 -3.72 3.81 -1.55
N CYS A 134 -3.61 3.33 -2.79
CA CYS A 134 -3.73 4.20 -3.97
C CYS A 134 -5.16 4.69 -4.26
N ASP A 135 -6.19 3.98 -3.78
CA ASP A 135 -7.59 4.22 -4.11
C ASP A 135 -8.31 5.19 -3.17
N HIS A 136 -7.55 5.98 -2.39
CA HIS A 136 -8.07 6.99 -1.48
C HIS A 136 -7.61 8.41 -1.89
N PRO A 137 -8.09 8.91 -3.05
CA PRO A 137 -7.61 10.18 -3.62
C PRO A 137 -8.03 11.41 -2.82
N PHE A 138 -9.07 11.33 -1.99
CA PHE A 138 -9.57 12.46 -1.23
C PHE A 138 -8.99 12.57 0.19
N LEU A 139 -7.98 11.74 0.52
CA LEU A 139 -7.26 11.89 1.77
C LEU A 139 -6.59 13.26 1.86
N ASN A 140 -6.72 13.91 3.01
CA ASN A 140 -6.12 15.21 3.29
C ASN A 140 -4.76 15.04 3.98
N PRO A 141 -3.70 15.79 3.59
CA PRO A 141 -2.43 15.81 4.31
C PRO A 141 -2.57 16.10 5.83
N ALA A 142 -3.54 16.92 6.25
CA ALA A 142 -3.82 17.20 7.66
C ALA A 142 -4.27 15.94 8.42
N ALA A 143 -5.12 15.11 7.81
CA ALA A 143 -5.55 13.85 8.39
C ALA A 143 -4.35 12.91 8.63
N LEU A 144 -3.47 12.78 7.64
CA LEU A 144 -2.26 11.96 7.78
C LEU A 144 -1.30 12.49 8.87
N ARG A 145 -1.14 13.81 8.97
CA ARG A 145 -0.37 14.43 10.08
C ARG A 145 -0.99 14.12 11.44
N ARG A 146 -2.32 14.18 11.55
CA ARG A 146 -3.05 13.81 12.78
C ARG A 146 -2.82 12.34 13.14
N LEU A 147 -2.91 11.44 12.16
CA LEU A 147 -2.62 10.01 12.35
C LEU A 147 -1.19 9.79 12.86
N CYS A 148 -0.20 10.48 12.28
CA CYS A 148 1.19 10.45 12.72
C CYS A 148 1.38 11.01 14.14
N HIS A 149 0.69 12.09 14.50
CA HIS A 149 0.74 12.68 15.84
C HIS A 149 0.09 11.78 16.90
N ALA A 150 -1.03 11.12 16.55
CA ALA A 150 -1.75 10.20 17.42
C ALA A 150 -1.11 8.81 17.51
N TYR A 151 0.02 8.58 16.83
CA TYR A 151 0.63 7.26 16.73
C TYR A 151 0.97 6.69 18.11
N GLN A 152 0.42 5.51 18.38
CA GLN A 152 0.87 4.57 19.40
C GLN A 152 1.22 3.23 18.74
N PRO A 153 2.38 2.65 19.09
CA PRO A 153 2.73 1.33 18.61
C PRO A 153 1.73 0.28 19.14
N PRO A 154 1.61 -0.86 18.45
CA PRO A 154 2.39 -1.24 17.27
C PRO A 154 1.74 -0.82 15.95
N VAL A 155 0.44 -0.47 15.95
CA VAL A 155 -0.30 0.09 14.80
C VAL A 155 -1.22 1.20 15.28
N THR A 156 -1.30 2.29 14.53
CA THR A 156 -2.38 3.28 14.65
C THR A 156 -3.05 3.46 13.31
N CYS A 157 -4.37 3.42 13.25
CA CYS A 157 -5.12 3.56 12.00
C CYS A 157 -6.41 4.35 12.19
N PHE A 158 -7.02 4.73 11.08
CA PHE A 158 -8.34 5.35 11.15
C PHE A 158 -9.44 4.36 11.49
N ARG A 159 -10.48 4.86 12.14
CA ARG A 159 -11.74 4.17 12.37
C ARG A 159 -12.87 5.05 11.84
N ASN A 160 -13.77 4.46 11.06
CA ASN A 160 -14.98 5.15 10.61
C ASN A 160 -16.05 5.16 11.73
N PRO A 161 -17.12 5.98 11.61
CA PRO A 161 -18.19 6.05 12.61
C PRO A 161 -18.88 4.71 12.91
N ASP A 162 -18.95 3.80 11.92
CA ASP A 162 -19.53 2.46 12.06
C ASP A 162 -18.62 1.46 12.81
N GLY A 163 -17.42 1.90 13.22
CA GLY A 163 -16.46 1.06 13.96
C GLY A 163 -15.53 0.22 13.09
N PHE A 164 -15.58 0.36 11.76
CA PHE A 164 -14.62 -0.28 10.86
C PHE A 164 -13.27 0.42 10.94
N ARG A 165 -12.22 -0.39 11.02
CA ARG A 165 -10.82 0.03 11.02
C ARG A 165 -10.32 0.06 9.59
N GLU A 166 -9.54 1.10 9.27
CA GLU A 166 -8.85 1.24 7.99
C GLU A 166 -7.35 0.98 8.16
N PRO A 167 -6.93 -0.28 8.40
CA PRO A 167 -5.54 -0.62 8.69
C PRO A 167 -4.58 -0.26 7.55
N LEU A 168 -5.08 -0.12 6.33
CA LEU A 168 -4.28 0.29 5.16
C LEU A 168 -4.05 1.80 5.10
N ILE A 169 -4.76 2.58 5.91
CA ILE A 169 -4.48 3.99 6.19
C ILE A 169 -3.99 4.08 7.63
N GLY A 170 -2.73 3.72 7.83
CA GLY A 170 -2.21 3.39 9.15
C GLY A 170 -0.72 3.65 9.30
N VAL A 171 -0.31 3.92 10.53
CA VAL A 171 1.10 3.93 10.92
C VAL A 171 1.45 2.56 11.51
N TRP A 172 2.38 1.85 10.87
CA TRP A 172 2.79 0.49 11.21
C TRP A 172 4.22 0.45 11.72
N SER A 173 4.42 -0.04 12.94
CA SER A 173 5.76 -0.37 13.44
C SER A 173 6.35 -1.59 12.73
N ALA A 174 7.68 -1.71 12.74
CA ALA A 174 8.37 -2.95 12.37
C ALA A 174 7.88 -4.17 13.18
N ALA A 175 7.53 -3.99 14.45
CA ALA A 175 7.00 -5.07 15.29
C ALA A 175 5.63 -5.57 14.80
N ALA A 176 4.73 -4.67 14.41
CA ALA A 176 3.44 -5.04 13.82
C ALA A 176 3.63 -5.80 12.50
N LEU A 177 4.52 -5.32 11.64
CA LEU A 177 4.79 -5.98 10.37
C LEU A 177 5.42 -7.36 10.54
N ARG A 178 6.27 -7.57 11.55
CA ARG A 178 6.80 -8.91 11.87
C ARG A 178 5.67 -9.85 12.31
N ARG A 179 4.75 -9.39 13.15
CA ARG A 179 3.55 -10.18 13.49
C ARG A 179 2.70 -10.48 12.26
N LEU A 180 2.58 -9.55 11.31
CA LEU A 180 1.94 -9.80 10.01
C LEU A 180 2.63 -10.90 9.22
N ARG A 181 3.96 -10.87 9.13
CA ARG A 181 4.73 -11.92 8.47
C ARG A 181 4.46 -13.28 9.10
N ASP A 182 4.55 -13.36 10.43
CA ASP A 182 4.43 -14.62 11.17
C ASP A 182 3.03 -15.23 10.96
N ARG A 183 1.98 -14.39 11.01
CA ARG A 183 0.60 -14.78 10.70
C ARG A 183 0.41 -15.26 9.25
N VAL A 184 0.99 -14.56 8.28
CA VAL A 184 0.92 -14.97 6.87
C VAL A 184 1.58 -16.35 6.68
N VAL A 185 2.73 -16.59 7.32
CA VAL A 185 3.43 -17.89 7.29
C VAL A 185 2.58 -18.99 7.94
N GLU A 186 1.99 -18.74 9.12
CA GLU A 186 1.07 -19.69 9.79
C GLU A 186 -0.13 -20.06 8.91
N SER A 187 -0.70 -19.09 8.19
CA SER A 187 -1.83 -19.33 7.29
C SER A 187 -1.46 -20.16 6.06
N ALA A 188 -0.24 -19.99 5.53
CA ALA A 188 0.28 -20.80 4.44
C ALA A 188 0.54 -22.24 4.87
N ALA A 189 1.13 -22.43 6.07
CA ALA A 189 1.39 -23.75 6.63
C ALA A 189 0.10 -24.55 6.91
N SER A 190 -0.93 -23.90 7.44
CA SER A 190 -2.23 -24.55 7.72
C SER A 190 -3.02 -24.90 6.45
N THR A 191 -2.89 -24.11 5.38
CA THR A 191 -3.55 -24.40 4.09
C THR A 191 -2.86 -25.58 3.37
N GLY A 192 -1.54 -25.72 3.51
CA GLY A 192 -0.77 -26.80 2.87
C GLY A 192 -1.00 -28.21 3.47
N ALA A 193 -1.46 -28.31 4.72
CA ALA A 193 -1.68 -29.59 5.39
C ALA A 193 -3.05 -30.26 5.07
N GLY A 194 -3.99 -29.53 4.45
CA GLY A 194 -5.38 -29.97 4.25
C GLY A 194 -5.80 -30.24 2.80
N ALA A 195 -4.88 -30.19 1.82
CA ALA A 195 -5.20 -30.38 0.41
C ALA A 195 -5.40 -31.87 0.05
N GLY A 196 -6.49 -32.45 0.56
CA GLY A 196 -6.81 -33.87 0.38
C GLY A 196 -8.24 -34.24 0.77
N ALA A 197 -9.26 -33.44 0.44
CA ALA A 197 -10.66 -33.86 0.36
C ALA A 197 -11.49 -32.75 -0.30
N GLY A 198 -12.34 -33.13 -1.25
CA GLY A 198 -13.18 -32.22 -2.01
C GLY A 198 -14.43 -31.71 -1.28
N ALA A 199 -15.28 -31.08 -2.09
CA ALA A 199 -16.60 -30.53 -1.81
C ALA A 199 -16.61 -29.12 -1.18
N GLY A 200 -17.31 -28.22 -1.89
CA GLY A 200 -17.41 -26.80 -1.58
C GLY A 200 -18.19 -26.51 -0.31
N VAL A 201 -18.08 -25.25 0.13
CA VAL A 201 -19.05 -24.44 0.88
C VAL A 201 -18.33 -23.17 1.37
N GLY A 202 -18.94 -22.01 1.10
CA GLY A 202 -18.77 -20.81 1.91
C GLY A 202 -17.60 -19.88 1.54
N ASN A 203 -17.89 -18.88 0.70
CA ASN A 203 -17.09 -17.66 0.60
C ASN A 203 -17.20 -16.85 1.91
N GLY A 204 -16.44 -17.28 2.91
CA GLY A 204 -16.21 -16.57 4.17
C GLY A 204 -14.71 -16.57 4.42
N GLY A 205 -13.97 -15.84 3.59
CA GLY A 205 -12.52 -15.75 3.66
C GLY A 205 -12.08 -15.35 5.06
N ARG A 206 -11.67 -16.32 5.87
CA ARG A 206 -10.92 -16.11 7.13
C ARG A 206 -9.55 -15.57 6.76
N GLY A 207 -9.53 -14.31 6.31
CA GLY A 207 -8.34 -13.64 5.81
C GLY A 207 -7.36 -13.39 6.94
N CYS A 208 -6.15 -13.90 6.80
CA CYS A 208 -4.99 -13.61 7.63
C CYS A 208 -4.47 -12.18 7.39
N GLY A 209 -5.39 -11.22 7.29
CA GLY A 209 -5.15 -9.89 6.76
C GLY A 209 -4.79 -8.86 7.82
N PRO A 210 -4.29 -7.69 7.40
CA PRO A 210 -3.91 -6.58 8.29
C PRO A 210 -4.97 -6.22 9.33
N SER A 211 -6.26 -6.26 8.97
CA SER A 211 -7.37 -5.92 9.87
C SER A 211 -7.44 -6.80 11.11
N ARG A 212 -7.15 -8.11 10.99
CA ARG A 212 -7.16 -9.06 12.12
C ARG A 212 -6.03 -8.73 13.10
N ILE A 213 -4.87 -8.41 12.56
CA ILE A 213 -3.68 -8.09 13.36
C ILE A 213 -3.87 -6.79 14.14
N VAL A 214 -4.47 -5.77 13.53
CA VAL A 214 -4.83 -4.55 14.27
C VAL A 214 -5.79 -4.86 15.43
N ARG A 215 -6.74 -5.79 15.25
CA ARG A 215 -7.62 -6.22 16.35
C ARG A 215 -6.85 -6.89 17.50
N GLU A 216 -5.85 -7.70 17.19
CA GLU A 216 -5.07 -8.47 18.17
C GLU A 216 -3.98 -7.63 18.85
N LEU A 217 -3.60 -6.49 18.27
CA LEU A 217 -2.43 -5.70 18.69
C LEU A 217 -2.70 -4.58 19.71
N GLU A 218 -3.94 -4.41 20.18
CA GLU A 218 -4.34 -3.29 21.06
C GLU A 218 -3.83 -1.92 20.56
N GLY A 219 -3.88 -1.71 19.24
CA GLY A 219 -3.44 -0.46 18.62
C GLY A 219 -4.35 0.72 18.94
N ARG A 220 -3.85 1.94 18.71
CA ARG A 220 -4.66 3.16 18.84
C ARG A 220 -5.49 3.41 17.58
N GLU A 221 -6.71 3.88 17.78
CA GLU A 221 -7.65 4.21 16.72
C GLU A 221 -7.91 5.71 16.70
N VAL A 222 -7.94 6.29 15.50
CA VAL A 222 -8.19 7.71 15.25
C VAL A 222 -9.50 7.82 14.49
N THR A 223 -10.47 8.60 14.96
CA THR A 223 -11.75 8.74 14.24
C THR A 223 -11.56 9.66 13.03
N LEU A 224 -12.15 9.28 11.88
CA LEU A 224 -12.05 10.07 10.63
C LEU A 224 -12.65 11.47 10.76
N ASP A 225 -13.78 11.63 11.46
CA ASP A 225 -14.43 12.95 11.65
C ASP A 225 -13.52 13.95 12.37
N GLU A 226 -12.68 13.46 13.29
CA GLU A 226 -11.69 14.30 13.95
C GLU A 226 -10.55 14.74 13.01
N ALA A 227 -10.41 14.09 11.86
CA ALA A 227 -9.43 14.40 10.84
C ALA A 227 -9.94 15.44 9.83
N GLU A 228 -11.26 15.67 9.76
CA GLU A 228 -11.92 16.66 8.91
C GLU A 228 -12.09 18.04 9.58
N GLY A 229 -11.57 18.20 10.81
CA GLY A 229 -11.76 19.39 11.66
C GLY A 229 -11.11 20.71 11.23
N GLU A 230 -10.30 20.75 10.17
CA GLU A 230 -9.65 21.98 9.67
C GLU A 230 -9.64 21.99 8.13
N GLY A 231 -10.77 22.37 7.54
CA GLY A 231 -10.90 22.47 6.09
C GLY A 231 -12.33 22.69 5.60
N ARG A 232 -13.04 23.70 6.13
CA ARG A 232 -14.16 24.28 5.37
C ARG A 232 -13.59 24.91 4.10
N CYS A 233 -14.02 24.43 2.94
CA CYS A 233 -14.20 25.31 1.79
C CYS A 233 -15.22 26.40 2.14
#